data_AF-A0A819G3J8-F1
#
_entry.id   AF-A0A819G3J8-F1
#
_cell.length_a   1.000
_cell.length_b   1.000
_cell.length_c   1.000
_cell.angle_alpha   90.00
_cell.angle_beta   90.00
_cell.angle_gamma   90.00
#
_symmetry.space_group_name_H-M   'P 1'
#
loop_
_entity.id
_entity.type
_entity.pdbx_description
1 polymer ?
#
loop_
_entity_poly.entity_id
_entity_poly.type
_entity_poly.pdbx_seq_one_letter_code
_entity_poly.pdbx_strand_id
1 'polypeptide(L)'
;MARLDIDPKLIAILYKGQELNCLSYALILAGMLIVLQNVWWSSKDQESKDMATRARTEFSHESGDHITLISVYLKWSTFCVNNKNKKQQNTWCKNNSLNGKSLQLAQNFIREKAKQMDHEIELCDREELNEDTIGRILQGVTAGHFMNLAISNGP
;
A
#
# COMPACT_ATOMS: atom_id res chain seq x y z
N MET A 1 14.71 7.64 14.79
CA MET A 1 13.96 8.53 13.86
C MET A 1 14.85 9.19 12.80
N ALA A 2 16.07 9.65 13.08
CA ALA A 2 16.91 10.44 12.15
C ALA A 2 17.69 9.67 11.05
N ARG A 3 17.24 8.47 10.62
CA ARG A 3 17.94 7.69 9.56
C ARG A 3 17.22 7.65 8.22
N LEU A 4 15.95 8.07 8.17
CA LEU A 4 15.12 7.97 6.97
C LEU A 4 14.66 9.37 6.55
N ASP A 5 14.93 9.75 5.30
CA ASP A 5 14.51 11.04 4.72
C ASP A 5 13.05 10.99 4.25
N ILE A 6 12.12 10.75 5.19
CA ILE A 6 10.67 10.65 4.91
C ILE A 6 9.86 11.38 6.00
N ASP A 7 8.56 11.54 5.79
CA ASP A 7 7.68 12.18 6.77
C ASP A 7 7.78 11.46 8.14
N PRO A 8 7.99 12.18 9.26
CA PRO A 8 8.02 11.62 10.61
C PRO A 8 6.84 10.70 10.94
N LYS A 9 5.65 10.94 10.38
CA LYS A 9 4.47 10.08 10.55
C LYS A 9 4.69 8.70 9.96
N LEU A 10 5.30 8.63 8.78
CA LEU A 10 5.66 7.37 8.13
C LEU A 10 6.79 6.66 8.87
N ILE A 11 7.77 7.43 9.38
CA ILE A 11 8.85 6.89 10.22
C ILE A 11 8.26 6.17 11.44
N ALA A 12 7.29 6.78 12.13
CA ALA A 12 6.63 6.16 13.28
C ALA A 12 5.94 4.84 12.93
N ILE A 13 5.26 4.76 11.77
CA ILE A 13 4.64 3.53 11.28
C ILE A 13 5.71 2.44 11.07
N LEU A 14 6.84 2.77 10.44
CA LEU A 14 7.91 1.82 10.14
C LEU A 14 8.57 1.27 11.42
N TYR A 15 8.91 2.15 12.37
CA TYR A 15 9.49 1.72 13.64
C TYR A 15 8.51 0.86 14.42
N LYS A 16 7.21 1.22 14.45
CA LYS A 16 6.22 0.40 15.14
C LYS A 16 5.99 -0.94 14.45
N GLY A 17 6.04 -0.97 13.12
CA GLY A 17 6.01 -2.21 12.35
C GLY A 17 7.19 -3.12 12.64
N GLN A 18 8.38 -2.56 12.89
CA GLN A 18 9.54 -3.32 13.33
C GLN A 18 9.35 -3.93 14.73
N GLU A 19 8.79 -3.17 15.68
CA GLU A 19 8.49 -3.70 17.03
C GLU A 19 7.41 -4.79 17.03
N LEU A 20 6.44 -4.69 16.11
CA LEU A 20 5.30 -5.61 16.01
C LEU A 20 5.52 -6.76 15.02
N ASN A 21 6.74 -6.92 14.47
CA ASN A 21 7.07 -7.92 13.46
C ASN A 21 6.16 -7.86 12.21
N CYS A 22 5.76 -6.67 11.76
CA CYS A 22 4.99 -6.45 10.53
C CYS A 22 5.64 -5.41 9.62
N LEU A 23 6.97 -5.34 9.63
CA LEU A 23 7.76 -4.34 8.90
C LEU A 23 7.53 -4.39 7.38
N SER A 24 7.38 -5.57 6.77
CA SER A 24 7.06 -5.71 5.34
C SER A 24 5.80 -4.93 4.96
N TYR A 25 4.71 -5.13 5.71
CA TYR A 25 3.44 -4.46 5.46
C TYR A 25 3.52 -2.95 5.77
N ALA A 26 4.27 -2.56 6.79
CA ALA A 26 4.51 -1.15 7.12
C ALA A 26 5.28 -0.43 5.99
N LEU A 27 6.29 -1.08 5.39
CA LEU A 27 7.04 -0.56 4.26
C LEU A 27 6.17 -0.43 3.01
N ILE A 28 5.35 -1.44 2.71
CA ILE A 28 4.37 -1.40 1.63
C ILE A 28 3.41 -0.22 1.82
N LEU A 29 2.83 -0.09 3.01
CA LEU A 29 1.91 0.99 3.32
C LEU A 29 2.58 2.36 3.16
N ALA A 30 3.79 2.54 3.70
CA ALA A 30 4.52 3.80 3.56
C ALA A 30 4.80 4.15 2.09
N GLY A 31 5.21 3.18 1.27
CA GLY A 31 5.41 3.37 -0.16
C GLY A 31 4.13 3.76 -0.89
N MET A 32 3.02 3.10 -0.58
CA MET A 32 1.70 3.40 -1.16
C MET A 32 1.17 4.76 -0.70
N LEU A 33 1.42 5.18 0.54
CA LEU A 33 1.04 6.49 1.08
C LEU A 33 1.79 7.64 0.39
N ILE A 34 3.03 7.42 -0.05
CA ILE A 34 3.82 8.44 -0.77
C ILE A 34 3.30 8.64 -2.20
N VAL A 35 2.81 7.58 -2.85
CA VAL A 35 2.29 7.64 -4.23
C VAL A 35 0.77 7.85 -4.32
N LEU A 36 0.11 8.07 -3.18
CA LEU A 36 -1.34 7.90 -2.98
C LEU A 36 -2.22 8.75 -3.92
N GLN A 37 -1.74 9.93 -4.31
CA GLN A 37 -2.43 10.84 -5.23
C GLN A 37 -2.60 10.28 -6.65
N ASN A 38 -1.86 9.22 -7.02
CA ASN A 38 -1.80 8.72 -8.39
C ASN A 38 -2.04 7.21 -8.52
N VAL A 39 -2.49 6.49 -7.48
CA VAL A 39 -2.65 5.03 -7.56
C VAL A 39 -3.85 4.64 -8.42
N TRP A 40 -5.00 5.26 -8.16
CA TRP A 40 -6.22 5.04 -8.93
C TRP A 40 -6.21 5.91 -10.18
N TRP A 41 -6.45 5.30 -11.33
CA TRP A 41 -6.56 5.99 -12.60
C TRP A 41 -8.02 6.12 -13.00
N SER A 42 -8.45 7.34 -13.31
CA SER A 42 -9.77 7.60 -13.86
C SER A 42 -9.64 8.60 -15.00
N SER A 43 -10.12 8.24 -16.20
CA SER A 43 -10.23 9.18 -17.31
C SER A 43 -11.47 10.08 -17.12
N LYS A 44 -11.63 11.08 -17.99
CA LYS A 44 -12.80 11.96 -17.96
C LYS A 44 -14.09 11.23 -18.40
N ASP A 45 -13.96 10.09 -19.08
CA ASP A 45 -15.07 9.34 -19.67
C ASP A 45 -15.86 8.60 -18.59
N GLN A 46 -17.20 8.62 -18.71
CA GLN A 46 -18.08 8.03 -17.71
C GLN A 46 -17.85 6.53 -17.53
N GLU A 47 -17.64 5.79 -18.63
CA GLU A 47 -17.36 4.36 -18.61
C GLU A 47 -16.08 4.02 -17.82
N SER A 48 -15.04 4.85 -17.95
CA SER A 48 -13.79 4.68 -17.20
C SER A 48 -13.94 5.02 -15.72
N LYS A 49 -14.83 5.95 -15.35
CA LYS A 49 -15.17 6.22 -13.95
C LYS A 49 -15.94 5.05 -13.32
N ASP A 50 -16.86 4.47 -14.07
CA ASP A 50 -17.64 3.32 -13.60
C ASP A 50 -16.76 2.06 -13.46
N MET A 51 -15.77 1.88 -14.34
CA MET A 51 -14.76 0.83 -14.18
C MET A 51 -13.85 1.08 -12.98
N ALA A 52 -13.38 2.31 -12.77
CA ALA A 52 -12.52 2.66 -11.63
C ALA A 52 -13.26 2.47 -10.29
N THR A 53 -14.54 2.82 -10.24
CA THR A 53 -15.38 2.60 -9.05
C THR A 53 -15.55 1.12 -8.77
N ARG A 54 -15.86 0.31 -9.79
CA ARG A 54 -15.99 -1.14 -9.66
C ARG A 54 -14.70 -1.79 -9.18
N ALA A 55 -13.57 -1.45 -9.79
CA ALA A 55 -12.26 -1.96 -9.37
C ALA A 55 -11.98 -1.56 -7.92
N ARG A 56 -12.22 -0.30 -7.54
CA ARG A 56 -12.00 0.15 -6.17
C ARG A 56 -12.85 -0.63 -5.16
N THR A 57 -14.11 -0.92 -5.48
CA THR A 57 -14.97 -1.76 -4.63
C THR A 57 -14.42 -3.19 -4.51
N GLU A 58 -13.90 -3.78 -5.58
CA GLU A 58 -13.32 -5.12 -5.57
C GLU A 58 -12.04 -5.23 -4.72
N PHE A 59 -11.25 -4.16 -4.68
CA PHE A 59 -10.07 -4.11 -3.82
C PHE A 59 -10.38 -3.65 -2.39
N SER A 60 -11.59 -3.13 -2.12
CA SER A 60 -11.94 -2.58 -0.82
C SER A 60 -11.93 -3.67 0.26
N HIS A 61 -11.18 -3.42 1.31
CA HIS A 61 -11.13 -4.26 2.50
C HIS A 61 -12.01 -3.66 3.60
N GLU A 62 -12.75 -4.50 4.32
CA GLU A 62 -13.64 -4.07 5.41
C GLU A 62 -12.92 -3.32 6.54
N SER A 63 -11.66 -3.69 6.79
CA SER A 63 -10.79 -3.06 7.79
C SER A 63 -10.28 -1.66 7.39
N GLY A 64 -10.55 -1.19 6.17
CA GLY A 64 -10.35 0.20 5.76
C GLY A 64 -9.39 0.44 4.58
N ASP A 65 -9.20 1.71 4.25
CA ASP A 65 -8.46 2.18 3.08
C ASP A 65 -6.95 1.83 3.13
N HIS A 66 -6.33 1.87 4.31
CA HIS A 66 -4.91 1.52 4.45
C HIS A 66 -4.66 0.04 4.11
N ILE A 67 -5.55 -0.85 4.57
CA ILE A 67 -5.45 -2.28 4.26
C ILE A 67 -5.74 -2.51 2.77
N THR A 68 -6.73 -1.82 2.22
CA THR A 68 -7.02 -1.81 0.77
C THR A 68 -5.77 -1.47 -0.07
N LEU A 69 -5.02 -0.42 0.30
CA LEU A 69 -3.79 -0.04 -0.40
C LEU A 69 -2.71 -1.13 -0.36
N ILE A 70 -2.55 -1.78 0.79
CA ILE A 70 -1.64 -2.92 0.94
C ILE A 70 -2.08 -4.06 0.03
N SER A 71 -3.37 -4.43 0.04
CA SER A 71 -3.92 -5.50 -0.79
C SER A 71 -3.74 -5.23 -2.29
N VAL A 72 -3.92 -3.98 -2.75
CA VAL A 72 -3.66 -3.60 -4.15
C VAL A 72 -2.19 -3.84 -4.52
N TYR A 73 -1.26 -3.40 -3.68
CA TYR A 73 0.18 -3.57 -3.94
C TYR A 73 0.58 -5.04 -3.96
N LEU A 74 0.09 -5.85 -3.00
CA LEU A 74 0.38 -7.28 -2.93
C LEU A 74 -0.10 -8.00 -4.20
N LYS A 75 -1.36 -7.80 -4.60
CA LYS A 75 -1.92 -8.39 -5.83
C LYS A 75 -1.12 -7.99 -7.08
N TRP A 76 -0.72 -6.72 -7.19
CA TRP A 76 0.12 -6.24 -8.29
C TRP A 76 1.52 -6.87 -8.27
N SER A 77 2.17 -6.91 -7.09
CA SER A 77 3.51 -7.48 -6.92
C SER A 77 3.54 -8.96 -7.29
N THR A 78 2.57 -9.74 -6.80
CA THR A 78 2.41 -11.16 -7.14
C THR A 78 2.22 -11.35 -8.65
N PHE A 79 1.38 -10.53 -9.28
CA PHE A 79 1.20 -10.58 -10.73
C PHE A 79 2.50 -10.30 -11.49
N CYS A 80 3.26 -9.29 -11.06
CA CYS A 80 4.55 -8.92 -11.66
C CYS A 80 5.63 -9.99 -11.50
N VAL A 81 5.64 -10.71 -10.37
CA VAL A 81 6.57 -11.83 -10.14
C VAL A 81 6.24 -13.01 -11.06
N ASN A 82 4.94 -13.32 -11.22
CA ASN A 82 4.49 -14.41 -12.09
C ASN A 82 4.60 -14.06 -13.59
N ASN A 83 4.51 -12.78 -13.94
CA ASN A 83 4.53 -12.30 -15.33
C ASN A 83 5.64 -11.26 -15.53
N LYS A 84 6.77 -11.69 -16.10
CA LYS A 84 7.91 -10.79 -16.40
C LYS A 84 7.68 -9.88 -17.63
N ASN A 85 6.60 -10.08 -18.39
CA ASN A 85 6.30 -9.28 -19.57
C ASN A 85 5.66 -7.94 -19.18
N LYS A 86 6.40 -6.85 -19.40
CA LYS A 86 5.93 -5.47 -19.13
C LYS A 86 4.61 -5.13 -19.84
N LYS A 87 4.33 -5.70 -21.01
CA LYS A 87 3.05 -5.47 -21.71
C LYS A 87 1.88 -6.03 -20.92
N GLN A 88 2.02 -7.26 -20.39
CA GLN A 88 0.99 -7.90 -19.58
C GLN A 88 0.79 -7.18 -18.24
N GLN A 89 1.88 -6.71 -17.61
CA GLN A 89 1.81 -5.89 -16.39
C GLN A 89 1.04 -4.59 -16.62
N ASN A 90 1.30 -3.90 -17.73
CA ASN A 90 0.56 -2.68 -18.09
C ASN A 90 -0.92 -2.97 -18.38
N THR A 91 -1.23 -4.08 -19.04
CA THR A 91 -2.61 -4.51 -19.27
C THR A 91 -3.33 -4.80 -17.95
N TRP A 92 -2.67 -5.49 -17.01
CA TRP A 92 -3.23 -5.73 -15.69
C TRP A 92 -3.55 -4.43 -14.95
N CYS A 93 -2.63 -3.45 -14.96
CA CYS A 93 -2.89 -2.15 -14.35
C CYS A 93 -4.07 -1.43 -15.00
N LYS A 94 -4.18 -1.45 -16.34
CA LYS A 94 -5.31 -0.85 -17.06
C LYS A 94 -6.64 -1.50 -16.71
N ASN A 95 -6.70 -2.83 -16.70
CA ASN A 95 -7.93 -3.58 -16.40
C ASN A 95 -8.42 -3.30 -14.97
N ASN A 96 -7.50 -3.05 -14.04
CA ASN A 96 -7.80 -2.73 -12.64
C ASN A 96 -7.93 -1.22 -12.37
N SER A 97 -7.91 -0.37 -13.40
CA SER A 97 -7.93 1.09 -13.26
C SER A 97 -6.83 1.62 -12.32
N LEU A 98 -5.63 1.05 -12.41
CA LEU A 98 -4.46 1.41 -11.62
C LEU A 98 -3.38 2.07 -12.48
N ASN A 99 -2.64 2.98 -11.86
CA ASN A 99 -1.48 3.59 -12.50
C ASN A 99 -0.20 2.76 -12.26
N GLY A 100 0.23 2.05 -13.30
CA GLY A 100 1.45 1.24 -13.23
C GLY A 100 2.73 2.02 -12.91
N LYS A 101 2.81 3.31 -13.27
CA LYS A 101 3.98 4.15 -12.92
C LYS A 101 4.03 4.41 -11.42
N SER A 102 2.90 4.71 -10.80
CA SER A 102 2.79 4.94 -9.35
C SER A 102 3.18 3.70 -8.57
N LEU A 103 2.73 2.51 -8.99
CA LEU A 103 3.09 1.25 -8.35
C LEU A 103 4.58 0.93 -8.48
N GLN A 104 5.20 1.21 -9.63
CA GLN A 104 6.65 1.08 -9.82
C GLN A 104 7.44 2.05 -8.94
N LEU A 105 6.97 3.29 -8.80
CA LEU A 105 7.58 4.27 -7.88
C LEU A 105 7.49 3.81 -6.43
N ALA A 106 6.33 3.28 -6.01
CA ALA A 106 6.16 2.70 -4.68
C ALA A 106 7.13 1.53 -4.47
N GLN A 107 7.26 0.62 -5.44
CA GLN A 107 8.20 -0.51 -5.36
C GLN A 107 9.65 -0.05 -5.20
N ASN A 108 10.07 0.98 -5.93
CA ASN A 108 11.42 1.53 -5.82
C ASN A 108 11.66 2.13 -4.42
N PHE A 109 10.69 2.90 -3.93
CA PHE A 109 10.75 3.47 -2.59
C PHE A 109 10.84 2.37 -1.51
N ILE A 110 9.99 1.34 -1.60
CA ILE A 110 9.98 0.20 -0.67
C ILE A 110 11.36 -0.47 -0.63
N ARG A 111 11.95 -0.75 -1.79
CA ARG A 111 13.29 -1.38 -1.89
C ARG A 111 14.39 -0.49 -1.32
N GLU A 112 14.34 0.81 -1.59
CA GLU A 112 15.32 1.75 -1.07
C GLU A 112 15.27 1.81 0.46
N LYS A 113 14.07 1.93 1.04
CA LYS A 113 13.89 2.03 2.50
C LYS A 113 14.16 0.71 3.21
N ALA A 114 13.81 -0.42 2.61
CA ALA A 114 14.20 -1.74 3.08
C ALA A 114 15.73 -1.86 3.22
N LYS A 115 16.47 -1.45 2.18
CA LYS A 115 17.94 -1.45 2.19
C LYS A 115 18.52 -0.50 3.24
N GLN A 116 17.91 0.67 3.45
CA GLN A 116 18.33 1.62 4.49
C GLN A 116 18.11 1.06 5.91
N MET A 117 17.11 0.19 6.09
CA MET A 117 16.78 -0.46 7.35
C MET A 117 17.47 -1.83 7.53
N ASP A 118 18.34 -2.22 6.59
CA ASP A 118 19.01 -3.54 6.55
C ASP A 118 18.01 -4.71 6.66
N HIS A 119 16.85 -4.54 6.02
CA HIS A 119 15.77 -5.50 6.02
C HIS A 119 15.59 -6.09 4.63
N GLU A 120 15.69 -7.42 4.52
CA GLU A 120 15.34 -8.12 3.28
C GLU A 120 13.82 -8.24 3.18
N ILE A 121 13.23 -7.50 2.25
CA ILE A 121 11.83 -7.70 1.88
C ILE A 121 11.78 -8.78 0.80
N GLU A 122 11.18 -9.92 1.13
CA GLU A 122 10.61 -10.76 0.10
C GLU A 122 9.33 -10.08 -0.41
N LEU A 123 9.38 -9.53 -1.63
CA LEU A 123 8.25 -8.81 -2.26
C LEU A 123 7.03 -9.72 -2.56
N CYS A 124 7.08 -10.95 -2.08
CA CYS A 124 6.13 -12.03 -2.20
C CYS A 124 5.85 -12.62 -0.80
N ASP A 125 5.54 -11.78 0.18
CA ASP A 125 4.86 -12.28 1.38
C ASP A 125 3.49 -12.81 0.91
N ARG A 126 3.45 -14.13 0.67
CA ARG A 126 2.23 -14.91 0.39
C ARG A 126 1.38 -15.09 1.65
N GLU A 127 1.78 -14.45 2.74
CA GLU A 127 1.00 -14.42 3.97
C GLU A 127 -0.26 -13.60 3.72
N GLU A 128 -1.39 -14.30 3.78
CA GLU A 128 -2.71 -13.69 3.82
C GLU A 128 -2.78 -12.70 4.99
N LEU A 129 -3.47 -11.58 4.77
CA LEU A 129 -3.68 -10.56 5.79
C LEU A 129 -4.61 -11.13 6.88
N ASN A 130 -4.03 -11.77 7.88
CA ASN A 130 -4.77 -12.26 9.05
C ASN A 130 -5.23 -11.10 9.94
N GLU A 131 -6.30 -11.31 10.71
CA GLU A 131 -6.84 -10.29 11.63
C GLU A 131 -5.79 -9.72 12.59
N ASP A 132 -4.90 -10.57 13.11
CA ASP A 132 -3.81 -10.15 14.00
C ASP A 132 -2.79 -9.25 13.27
N THR A 133 -2.40 -9.60 12.05
CA THR A 133 -1.51 -8.78 11.22
C THR A 133 -2.16 -7.42 10.92
N ILE A 134 -3.46 -7.41 10.59
CA ILE A 134 -4.24 -6.19 10.39
C ILE A 134 -4.24 -5.34 11.66
N GLY A 135 -4.49 -5.95 12.83
CA GLY A 135 -4.45 -5.27 14.12
C GLY A 135 -3.09 -4.59 14.39
N ARG A 136 -1.98 -5.29 14.12
CA ARG A 136 -0.64 -4.74 14.26
C ARG A 136 -0.37 -3.58 13.30
N ILE A 137 -0.81 -3.69 12.05
CA ILE A 137 -0.69 -2.60 11.05
C ILE A 137 -1.48 -1.37 11.52
N LEU A 138 -2.72 -1.54 11.98
CA LEU A 138 -3.56 -0.46 12.47
C LEU A 138 -2.97 0.21 13.72
N GLN A 139 -2.33 -0.54 14.61
CA GLN A 139 -1.57 0.02 15.73
C GLN A 139 -0.41 0.90 15.23
N GLY A 140 0.34 0.44 14.21
CA GLY A 140 1.38 1.23 13.58
C GLY A 140 0.86 2.52 12.95
N VAL A 141 -0.25 2.45 12.22
CA VAL A 141 -0.93 3.62 11.65
C VAL A 141 -1.35 4.59 12.75
N THR A 142 -1.93 4.09 13.83
CA THR A 142 -2.36 4.92 14.96
C THR A 142 -1.16 5.65 15.57
N ALA A 143 0.00 5.00 15.70
CA ALA A 143 1.22 5.63 16.20
C ALA A 143 1.72 6.79 15.31
N GLY A 144 1.59 6.68 13.99
CA GLY A 144 2.02 7.73 13.06
C GLY A 144 0.99 8.82 12.78
N HIS A 145 -0.30 8.48 12.77
CA HIS A 145 -1.40 9.35 12.38
C HIS A 145 -2.34 9.72 13.53
N PHE A 146 -1.93 9.58 14.79
CA PHE A 146 -2.77 9.89 15.96
C PHE A 146 -3.38 11.31 15.94
N MET A 147 -2.68 12.29 15.38
CA MET A 147 -3.17 13.67 15.25
C MET A 147 -4.26 13.85 14.18
N ASN A 148 -4.48 12.84 13.34
CA ASN A 148 -5.46 12.84 12.25
C ASN A 148 -6.66 11.93 12.56
N LEU A 149 -6.89 11.60 13.83
CA LEU A 149 -8.03 10.79 14.24
C LEU A 149 -9.30 11.64 14.27
N ALA A 150 -10.39 11.07 13.75
CA ALA A 150 -11.72 11.64 13.82
C ALA A 150 -12.62 10.68 14.61
N ILE A 151 -13.41 11.23 15.52
CA ILE A 151 -14.44 10.48 16.25
C ILE A 151 -15.76 10.78 15.54
N SER A 152 -16.38 9.75 14.98
CA SER A 152 -17.75 9.88 14.50
C SER A 152 -18.66 9.91 15.73
N ASN A 153 -19.14 11.09 16.09
CA ASN A 153 -20.28 11.18 16.98
C ASN A 153 -21.47 10.67 16.17
N GLY A 154 -21.92 9.45 16.46
CA GLY A 154 -23.07 8.84 15.81
C GLY A 154 -24.33 9.73 15.90
N PRO A 155 -25.37 9.42 15.10
CA PRO A 155 -26.59 10.22 15.05
C PRO A 155 -27.30 10.33 16.40
#